data_AF-F3FT79-F1
#
_entry.id   AF-F3FT79-F1
#
_cell.length_a   1.000
_cell.length_b   1.000
_cell.length_c   1.000
_cell.angle_alpha   90.00
_cell.angle_beta   90.00
_cell.angle_gamma   90.00
#
_symmetry.space_group_name_H-M   'P 1'
#
loop_
_entity.id
_entity.type
_entity.pdbx_description
1 polymer ?
#
loop_
_entity_poly.entity_id
_entity_poly.type
_entity_poly.pdbx_seq_one_letter_code
_entity_poly.pdbx_strand_id
1 'polypeptide(L)'
;AAGIATAASLLARDATLQITLVDPADTHYYQPGWTMVGAGIFTPQSTARSMASLIPTGVQWIKAAVATFEPQHNTLTLADGRVLGYQQLVVCPGLKLDWSAIDGLVETLGTNGVTSNYRYDLAPYTWKLVQNLQQGRALFTQPPMPIKCAGAPQKAMYLSCDHWLKSGRLAQINTQFYNAGGVLFGVADYVPALMKYVERYAIDLKFSHRLVAVDGPGKRATFIRTQADGSSETVEQSFEMLHVVPPQIAPDFIRSSPLADAAGWVDVDPATLKHRQFANVHGLGDVTNT
;
A
#
# COMPACT_ATOMS: atom_id res chain seq x y z
N ALA A 1 7.21 5.32 -8.67
CA ALA A 1 7.45 4.38 -9.79
C ALA A 1 7.02 4.98 -11.13
N ALA A 2 5.74 5.33 -11.30
CA ALA A 2 5.21 5.89 -12.55
C ALA A 2 5.95 7.14 -13.03
N GLY A 3 6.23 8.14 -12.18
CA GLY A 3 6.88 9.39 -12.59
C GLY A 3 8.22 9.21 -13.32
N ILE A 4 9.14 8.44 -12.73
CA ILE A 4 10.44 8.12 -13.37
C ILE A 4 10.25 7.31 -14.64
N ALA A 5 9.38 6.29 -14.63
CA ALA A 5 9.13 5.45 -15.79
C ALA A 5 8.58 6.25 -16.98
N THR A 6 7.63 7.15 -16.72
CA THR A 6 7.06 8.05 -17.73
C THR A 6 8.10 9.01 -18.28
N ALA A 7 8.89 9.66 -17.42
CA ALA A 7 9.94 10.58 -17.85
C ALA A 7 10.97 9.88 -18.76
N ALA A 8 11.45 8.69 -18.36
CA ALA A 8 12.38 7.90 -19.17
C ALA A 8 11.78 7.47 -20.52
N SER A 9 10.51 7.01 -20.49
CA SER A 9 9.77 6.56 -21.67
C SER A 9 9.55 7.70 -22.69
N LEU A 10 9.24 8.91 -22.21
CA LEU A 10 9.07 10.09 -23.05
C LEU A 10 10.40 10.52 -23.69
N LEU A 11 11.47 10.62 -22.92
CA LEU A 11 12.79 10.99 -23.46
C LEU A 11 13.33 9.98 -24.47
N ALA A 12 13.02 8.69 -24.30
CA ALA A 12 13.40 7.67 -25.27
C ALA A 12 12.69 7.84 -26.63
N ARG A 13 11.53 8.50 -26.67
CA ARG A 13 10.76 8.77 -27.90
C ARG A 13 11.08 10.14 -28.49
N ASP A 14 11.31 11.12 -27.63
CA ASP A 14 11.67 12.47 -28.01
C ASP A 14 12.62 13.07 -26.97
N ALA A 15 13.90 13.07 -27.30
CA ALA A 15 14.95 13.60 -26.43
C ALA A 15 14.96 15.14 -26.33
N THR A 16 14.15 15.83 -27.14
CA THR A 16 14.06 17.31 -27.11
C THR A 16 13.11 17.81 -26.02
N LEU A 17 12.33 16.92 -25.40
CA LEU A 17 11.38 17.26 -24.35
C LEU A 17 12.07 17.83 -23.11
N GLN A 18 11.54 18.95 -22.61
CA GLN A 18 11.92 19.51 -21.32
C GLN A 18 11.01 18.90 -20.24
N ILE A 19 11.59 18.04 -19.40
CA ILE A 19 10.83 17.32 -18.36
C ILE A 19 11.32 17.75 -16.98
N THR A 20 10.35 18.12 -16.14
CA THR A 20 10.56 18.38 -14.72
C THR A 20 9.83 17.32 -13.90
N LEU A 21 10.54 16.67 -12.98
CA LEU A 21 9.97 15.77 -11.98
C LEU A 21 9.95 16.49 -10.63
N VAL A 22 8.78 16.54 -10.00
CA VAL A 22 8.60 17.13 -8.67
C VAL A 22 8.33 16.01 -7.67
N ASP A 23 9.26 15.77 -6.75
CA ASP A 23 9.12 14.76 -5.70
C ASP A 23 10.02 15.15 -4.50
N PRO A 24 9.51 15.20 -3.26
CA PRO A 24 10.31 15.60 -2.11
C PRO A 24 11.28 14.52 -1.61
N ALA A 25 11.10 13.25 -2.00
CA ALA A 25 11.78 12.12 -1.39
C ALA A 25 13.25 11.99 -1.84
N ASP A 26 14.14 11.75 -0.88
CA ASP A 26 15.54 11.41 -1.15
C ASP A 26 15.75 9.99 -1.66
N THR A 27 14.81 9.10 -1.37
CA THR A 27 14.94 7.66 -1.61
C THR A 27 13.75 7.16 -2.40
N HIS A 28 14.04 6.41 -3.46
CA HIS A 28 13.05 5.65 -4.20
C HIS A 28 13.03 4.20 -3.72
N TYR A 29 11.84 3.68 -3.48
CA TYR A 29 11.67 2.30 -3.02
C TYR A 29 11.00 1.41 -4.07
N TYR A 30 11.59 0.23 -4.30
CA TYR A 30 10.92 -0.89 -4.95
C TYR A 30 10.05 -1.63 -3.93
N GLN A 31 8.88 -1.05 -3.66
CA GLN A 31 7.95 -1.50 -2.61
C GLN A 31 7.47 -2.96 -2.75
N PRO A 32 7.30 -3.56 -3.95
CA PRO A 32 6.98 -4.98 -4.06
C PRO A 32 8.03 -5.89 -3.37
N GLY A 33 9.28 -5.44 -3.30
CA GLY A 33 10.35 -6.16 -2.60
C GLY A 33 10.12 -6.26 -1.09
N TRP A 34 9.29 -5.42 -0.48
CA TRP A 34 9.04 -5.43 0.97
C TRP A 34 8.34 -6.70 1.45
N THR A 35 7.54 -7.34 0.60
CA THR A 35 7.02 -8.70 0.87
C THR A 35 8.16 -9.70 1.07
N MET A 36 9.21 -9.61 0.24
CA MET A 36 10.37 -10.51 0.31
C MET A 36 11.28 -10.16 1.49
N VAL A 37 11.39 -8.88 1.86
CA VAL A 37 12.07 -8.43 3.08
C VAL A 37 11.36 -8.99 4.33
N GLY A 38 10.03 -8.92 4.37
CA GLY A 38 9.21 -9.50 5.45
C GLY A 38 9.28 -11.02 5.58
N ALA A 39 9.89 -11.70 4.60
CA ALA A 39 10.14 -13.13 4.58
C ALA A 39 11.64 -13.49 4.70
N GLY A 40 12.51 -12.50 4.95
CA GLY A 40 13.96 -12.71 5.08
C GLY A 40 14.69 -13.07 3.78
N ILE A 41 14.05 -12.90 2.62
CA ILE A 41 14.64 -13.24 1.32
C ILE A 41 15.46 -12.07 0.77
N PHE A 42 14.97 -10.84 0.95
CA PHE A 42 15.67 -9.61 0.56
C PHE A 42 16.16 -8.86 1.80
N THR A 43 17.20 -8.05 1.63
CA THR A 43 17.56 -7.02 2.60
C THR A 43 16.75 -5.76 2.30
N PRO A 44 16.35 -4.96 3.31
CA PRO A 44 15.64 -3.71 3.05
C PRO A 44 16.42 -2.78 2.11
N GLN A 45 17.75 -2.71 2.24
CA GLN A 45 18.62 -1.88 1.41
C GLN A 45 18.56 -2.25 -0.08
N SER A 46 18.36 -3.54 -0.44
CA SER A 46 18.23 -3.94 -1.85
C SER A 46 16.95 -3.43 -2.52
N THR A 47 16.00 -2.93 -1.73
CA THR A 47 14.74 -2.34 -2.20
C THR A 47 14.78 -0.81 -2.24
N ALA A 48 15.90 -0.19 -1.88
CA ALA A 48 16.06 1.25 -1.76
C ALA A 48 17.18 1.76 -2.66
N ARG A 49 16.96 2.89 -3.33
CA ARG A 49 17.98 3.62 -4.09
C ARG A 49 17.81 5.11 -3.87
N SER A 50 18.91 5.87 -3.95
CA SER A 50 18.80 7.33 -3.96
C SER A 50 17.94 7.78 -5.15
N MET A 51 17.02 8.72 -4.91
CA MET A 51 16.15 9.26 -5.96
C MET A 51 16.98 9.80 -7.12
N ALA A 52 18.02 10.59 -6.81
CA ALA A 52 18.96 11.16 -7.78
C ALA A 52 19.53 10.12 -8.75
N SER A 53 19.93 8.93 -8.26
CA SER A 53 20.52 7.87 -9.10
C SER A 53 19.54 7.25 -10.11
N LEU A 54 18.26 7.55 -10.00
CA LEU A 54 17.20 7.01 -10.86
C LEU A 54 16.54 8.09 -11.74
N ILE A 55 16.84 9.38 -11.51
CA ILE A 55 16.36 10.44 -12.37
C ILE A 55 17.03 10.29 -13.75
N PRO A 56 16.27 10.19 -14.85
CA PRO A 56 16.87 10.07 -16.18
C PRO A 56 17.70 11.31 -16.52
N THR A 57 18.81 11.10 -17.22
CA THR A 57 19.66 12.20 -17.70
C THR A 57 18.84 13.19 -18.53
N GLY A 58 18.98 14.49 -18.23
CA GLY A 58 18.23 15.57 -18.90
C GLY A 58 16.90 15.93 -18.22
N VAL A 59 16.41 15.15 -17.26
CA VAL A 59 15.23 15.51 -16.45
C VAL A 59 15.66 16.43 -15.30
N GLN A 60 14.97 17.56 -15.15
CA GLN A 60 15.13 18.41 -13.98
C GLN A 60 14.37 17.81 -12.79
N TRP A 61 15.07 17.47 -11.71
CA TRP A 61 14.43 17.07 -10.46
C TRP A 61 14.29 18.28 -9.52
N ILE A 62 13.05 18.63 -9.19
CA ILE A 62 12.73 19.59 -8.15
C ILE A 62 12.36 18.81 -6.89
N LYS A 63 13.26 18.86 -5.90
CA LYS A 63 13.06 18.23 -4.61
C LYS A 63 12.15 19.06 -3.71
N ALA A 64 10.85 19.04 -4.01
CA ALA A 64 9.80 19.72 -3.25
C ALA A 64 8.50 18.92 -3.33
N ALA A 65 7.60 19.16 -2.36
CA ALA A 65 6.25 18.63 -2.43
C ALA A 65 5.36 19.58 -3.26
N VAL A 66 4.41 19.02 -4.00
CA VAL A 66 3.31 19.79 -4.60
C VAL A 66 2.27 20.06 -3.52
N ALA A 67 1.74 21.28 -3.48
CA ALA A 67 0.72 21.70 -2.51
C ALA A 67 -0.66 21.83 -3.16
N THR A 68 -0.77 22.50 -4.32
CA THR A 68 -2.04 22.70 -5.02
C THR A 68 -1.88 22.69 -6.54
N PHE A 69 -3.00 22.55 -7.24
CA PHE A 69 -3.09 22.57 -8.70
C PHE A 69 -4.08 23.65 -9.16
N GLU A 70 -3.71 24.38 -10.21
CA GLU A 70 -4.56 25.33 -10.90
C GLU A 70 -4.63 24.96 -12.39
N PRO A 71 -5.39 23.91 -12.75
CA PRO A 71 -5.39 23.37 -14.10
C PRO A 71 -6.00 24.31 -15.14
N GLN A 72 -6.83 25.27 -14.73
CA GLN A 72 -7.35 26.32 -15.62
C GLN A 72 -6.26 27.29 -16.09
N HIS A 73 -5.21 27.46 -15.28
CA HIS A 73 -4.06 28.32 -15.57
C HIS A 73 -2.83 27.51 -16.02
N ASN A 74 -2.95 26.18 -16.12
CA ASN A 74 -1.84 25.27 -16.38
C ASN A 74 -0.66 25.46 -15.41
N THR A 75 -0.95 25.65 -14.13
CA THR A 75 0.07 25.82 -13.09
C THR A 75 -0.15 24.91 -11.88
N LEU A 76 0.91 24.71 -11.11
CA LEU A 76 0.87 24.09 -9.79
C LEU A 76 1.72 24.90 -8.81
N THR A 77 1.37 24.82 -7.53
CA THR A 77 2.11 25.48 -6.46
C THR A 77 2.80 24.44 -5.60
N LEU A 78 4.09 24.65 -5.36
CA LEU A 78 4.90 23.83 -4.47
C LEU A 78 4.67 24.24 -3.01
N ALA A 79 4.97 23.34 -2.08
CA ALA A 79 4.85 23.61 -0.64
C ALA A 79 5.76 24.75 -0.14
N ASP A 80 6.78 25.13 -0.92
CA ASP A 80 7.65 26.29 -0.63
C ASP A 80 7.20 27.58 -1.32
N GLY A 81 6.01 27.59 -1.92
CA GLY A 81 5.39 28.76 -2.54
C GLY A 81 5.81 29.03 -3.99
N ARG A 82 6.76 28.28 -4.55
CA ARG A 82 7.09 28.38 -5.98
C ARG A 82 5.90 27.94 -6.83
N VAL A 83 5.64 28.68 -7.89
CA VAL A 83 4.62 28.34 -8.89
C VAL A 83 5.31 27.85 -10.16
N LEU A 84 4.89 26.69 -10.66
CA LEU A 84 5.41 26.08 -11.87
C LEU A 84 4.30 26.02 -12.93
N GLY A 85 4.58 26.55 -14.13
CA GLY A 85 3.73 26.39 -15.30
C GLY A 85 4.07 25.11 -16.08
N TYR A 86 3.09 24.53 -16.75
CA TYR A 86 3.28 23.34 -17.58
C TYR A 86 2.52 23.44 -18.91
N GLN A 87 3.02 22.73 -19.93
CA GLN A 87 2.24 22.48 -21.16
C GLN A 87 1.44 21.17 -21.04
N GLN A 88 2.05 20.15 -20.43
CA GLN A 88 1.47 18.85 -20.13
C GLN A 88 1.78 18.48 -18.67
N LEU A 89 0.81 17.92 -17.97
CA LEU A 89 0.97 17.46 -16.58
C LEU A 89 0.68 15.95 -16.47
N VAL A 90 1.57 15.23 -15.79
CA VAL A 90 1.37 13.82 -15.42
C VAL A 90 1.36 13.71 -13.90
N VAL A 91 0.18 13.42 -13.34
CA VAL A 91 -0.03 13.30 -11.89
C VAL A 91 0.12 11.84 -11.47
N CYS A 92 1.13 11.56 -10.65
CA CYS A 92 1.43 10.19 -10.23
C CYS A 92 2.07 10.05 -8.82
N PRO A 93 1.55 10.72 -7.79
CA PRO A 93 2.11 10.65 -6.43
C PRO A 93 1.85 9.31 -5.71
N GLY A 94 1.12 8.38 -6.35
CA GLY A 94 0.66 7.15 -5.72
C GLY A 94 -0.46 7.43 -4.71
N LEU A 95 -0.49 6.67 -3.62
CA LEU A 95 -1.50 6.76 -2.56
C LEU A 95 -0.89 7.00 -1.18
N LYS A 96 -1.74 7.35 -0.21
CA LYS A 96 -1.42 7.52 1.20
C LYS A 96 -1.94 6.33 2.00
N LEU A 97 -1.14 5.85 2.96
CA LEU A 97 -1.54 4.84 3.94
C LEU A 97 -2.16 5.55 5.15
N ASP A 98 -3.41 5.28 5.45
CA ASP A 98 -4.14 5.91 6.56
C ASP A 98 -4.02 5.09 7.84
N TRP A 99 -2.84 5.16 8.46
CA TRP A 99 -2.55 4.46 9.71
C TRP A 99 -3.47 4.90 10.85
N SER A 100 -3.85 6.17 10.87
CA SER A 100 -4.74 6.79 11.86
C SER A 100 -6.18 6.31 11.78
N ALA A 101 -6.60 5.67 10.68
CA ALA A 101 -7.95 5.12 10.56
C ALA A 101 -8.20 3.89 11.45
N ILE A 102 -7.16 3.34 12.08
CA ILE A 102 -7.25 2.23 13.03
C ILE A 102 -6.79 2.76 14.39
N ASP A 103 -7.71 2.81 15.34
CA ASP A 103 -7.46 3.35 16.67
C ASP A 103 -6.35 2.58 17.39
N GLY A 104 -5.42 3.28 18.05
CA GLY A 104 -4.26 2.72 18.74
C GLY A 104 -3.18 2.07 17.86
N LEU A 105 -3.32 2.05 16.53
CA LEU A 105 -2.37 1.37 15.65
C LEU A 105 -1.00 2.07 15.62
N VAL A 106 -0.99 3.39 15.47
CA VAL A 106 0.24 4.17 15.24
C VAL A 106 1.23 3.99 16.39
N GLU A 107 0.72 3.96 17.61
CA GLU A 107 1.44 3.88 18.88
C GLU A 107 2.14 2.54 19.07
N THR A 108 1.65 1.48 18.40
CA THR A 108 2.17 0.12 18.58
C THR A 108 2.88 -0.46 17.35
N LEU A 109 2.91 0.23 16.21
CA LEU A 109 3.61 -0.25 15.01
C LEU A 109 5.12 -0.41 15.26
N GLY A 110 5.64 -1.60 15.01
CA GLY A 110 7.05 -1.93 15.26
C GLY A 110 7.34 -2.43 16.68
N THR A 111 6.32 -2.49 17.53
CA THR A 111 6.40 -2.99 18.92
C THR A 111 5.21 -3.92 19.19
N ASN A 112 5.14 -4.52 20.38
CA ASN A 112 4.03 -5.39 20.81
C ASN A 112 3.55 -6.45 19.79
N GLY A 113 4.43 -6.98 18.93
CA GLY A 113 4.05 -7.92 17.88
C GLY A 113 3.21 -7.35 16.72
N VAL A 114 3.08 -6.03 16.59
CA VAL A 114 2.31 -5.37 15.52
C VAL A 114 3.24 -4.84 14.43
N THR A 115 3.01 -5.24 13.18
CA THR A 115 3.90 -4.94 12.05
C THR A 115 3.12 -4.69 10.77
N SER A 116 3.81 -4.22 9.71
CA SER A 116 3.26 -4.11 8.37
C SER A 116 4.35 -4.07 7.30
N ASN A 117 4.24 -4.89 6.26
CA ASN A 117 5.14 -4.82 5.11
C ASN A 117 4.88 -3.61 4.20
N TYR A 118 3.89 -2.77 4.51
CA TYR A 118 3.58 -1.55 3.74
C TYR A 118 4.41 -0.34 4.16
N ARG A 119 5.29 -0.49 5.18
CA ARG A 119 6.25 0.53 5.62
C ARG A 119 7.66 -0.05 5.59
N TYR A 120 8.61 0.70 5.03
CA TYR A 120 9.99 0.26 4.79
C TYR A 120 10.70 -0.27 6.04
N ASP A 121 10.58 0.45 7.15
CA ASP A 121 11.21 0.14 8.44
C ASP A 121 10.56 -1.05 9.16
N LEU A 122 9.33 -1.40 8.81
CA LEU A 122 8.56 -2.45 9.47
C LEU A 122 8.70 -3.82 8.82
N ALA A 123 8.98 -3.90 7.51
CA ALA A 123 9.14 -5.19 6.84
C ALA A 123 10.23 -6.08 7.50
N PRO A 124 11.42 -5.56 7.88
CA PRO A 124 12.39 -6.34 8.65
C PRO A 124 11.88 -6.79 10.02
N TYR A 125 11.04 -5.98 10.67
CA TYR A 125 10.42 -6.33 11.94
C TYR A 125 9.37 -7.45 11.77
N THR A 126 8.62 -7.47 10.67
CA THR A 126 7.77 -8.61 10.30
C THR A 126 8.58 -9.89 10.29
N TRP A 127 9.73 -9.89 9.62
CA TRP A 127 10.56 -11.08 9.56
C TRP A 127 11.06 -11.52 10.95
N LYS A 128 11.50 -10.57 11.78
CA LYS A 128 11.88 -10.85 13.18
C LYS A 128 10.74 -11.51 13.97
N LEU A 129 9.50 -11.03 13.82
CA LEU A 129 8.34 -11.63 14.49
C LEU A 129 8.07 -13.05 13.99
N VAL A 130 8.14 -13.27 12.66
CA VAL A 130 7.96 -14.59 12.05
C VAL A 130 9.00 -15.59 12.56
N GLN A 131 10.27 -15.18 12.66
CA GLN A 131 11.33 -16.03 13.19
C GLN A 131 11.11 -16.39 14.66
N ASN A 132 10.69 -15.41 15.47
CA ASN A 132 10.61 -15.58 16.92
C ASN A 132 9.33 -16.26 17.40
N LEU A 133 8.23 -16.19 16.66
CA LEU A 133 6.97 -16.79 17.06
C LEU A 133 7.08 -18.31 17.14
N GLN A 134 6.90 -18.87 18.34
CA GLN A 134 6.97 -20.32 18.58
C GLN A 134 5.60 -20.99 18.59
N GLN A 135 4.61 -20.30 19.15
CA GLN A 135 3.25 -20.76 19.33
C GLN A 135 2.32 -19.56 19.51
N GLY A 136 1.01 -19.78 19.46
CA GLY A 136 -0.01 -18.76 19.72
C GLY A 136 -0.72 -18.33 18.45
N ARG A 137 -1.18 -17.08 18.39
CA ARG A 137 -2.01 -16.60 17.28
C ARG A 137 -1.30 -15.57 16.41
N ALA A 138 -1.31 -15.80 15.10
CA ALA A 138 -0.82 -14.86 14.10
C ALA A 138 -1.98 -14.34 13.25
N LEU A 139 -2.23 -13.03 13.32
CA LEU A 139 -3.29 -12.35 12.60
C LEU A 139 -2.70 -11.62 11.39
N PHE A 140 -3.34 -11.78 10.23
CA PHE A 140 -3.04 -11.04 9.02
C PHE A 140 -4.31 -10.33 8.56
N THR A 141 -4.23 -9.03 8.24
CA THR A 141 -5.42 -8.24 7.91
C THR A 141 -5.40 -7.68 6.49
N GLN A 142 -6.59 -7.54 5.91
CA GLN A 142 -6.84 -6.83 4.67
C GLN A 142 -8.02 -5.87 4.86
N PRO A 143 -7.83 -4.55 4.64
CA PRO A 143 -8.88 -3.55 4.78
C PRO A 143 -9.81 -3.57 3.55
N PRO A 144 -10.88 -2.75 3.53
CA PRO A 144 -11.67 -2.54 2.32
C PRO A 144 -10.81 -2.06 1.14
N MET A 145 -11.24 -2.41 -0.08
CA MET A 145 -10.65 -1.87 -1.31
C MET A 145 -10.98 -0.37 -1.45
N PRO A 146 -10.13 0.44 -2.10
CA PRO A 146 -8.90 0.04 -2.81
C PRO A 146 -7.66 -0.09 -1.91
N ILE A 147 -6.72 -0.95 -2.30
CA ILE A 147 -5.36 -1.03 -1.75
C ILE A 147 -4.35 -1.31 -2.86
N LYS A 148 -3.13 -0.79 -2.74
CA LYS A 148 -2.02 -1.21 -3.61
C LYS A 148 -1.65 -2.67 -3.32
N CYS A 149 -1.46 -3.43 -4.40
CA CYS A 149 -1.13 -4.85 -4.37
C CYS A 149 -2.04 -5.67 -3.45
N ALA A 150 -3.31 -5.88 -3.84
CA ALA A 150 -4.29 -6.61 -3.03
C ALA A 150 -3.90 -8.05 -2.62
N GLY A 151 -2.93 -8.66 -3.30
CA GLY A 151 -2.38 -9.96 -2.89
C GLY A 151 -1.30 -9.90 -1.80
N ALA A 152 -0.70 -8.73 -1.52
CA ALA A 152 0.40 -8.61 -0.55
C ALA A 152 0.03 -8.98 0.91
N PRO A 153 -1.19 -8.71 1.44
CA PRO A 153 -1.59 -9.19 2.75
C PRO A 153 -1.48 -10.73 2.85
N GLN A 154 -1.96 -11.44 1.82
CA GLN A 154 -1.91 -12.90 1.74
C GLN A 154 -0.49 -13.43 1.53
N LYS A 155 0.33 -12.74 0.71
CA LYS A 155 1.74 -13.13 0.51
C LYS A 155 2.52 -13.12 1.83
N ALA A 156 2.34 -12.09 2.67
CA ALA A 156 2.98 -12.03 3.98
C ALA A 156 2.57 -13.23 4.86
N MET A 157 1.28 -13.57 4.85
CA MET A 157 0.76 -14.75 5.55
C MET A 157 1.37 -16.05 5.02
N TYR A 158 1.28 -16.32 3.71
CA TYR A 158 1.76 -17.57 3.13
C TYR A 158 3.26 -17.79 3.33
N LEU A 159 4.08 -16.73 3.23
CA LEU A 159 5.51 -16.81 3.48
C LEU A 159 5.82 -17.05 4.97
N SER A 160 5.04 -16.48 5.87
CA SER A 160 5.15 -16.74 7.31
C SER A 160 4.81 -18.20 7.63
N CYS A 161 3.69 -18.70 7.10
CA CYS A 161 3.28 -20.10 7.27
C CYS A 161 4.29 -21.09 6.67
N ASP A 162 4.86 -20.79 5.50
CA ASP A 162 5.91 -21.63 4.90
C ASP A 162 7.14 -21.72 5.81
N HIS A 163 7.56 -20.61 6.42
CA HIS A 163 8.65 -20.62 7.40
C HIS A 163 8.32 -21.45 8.64
N TRP A 164 7.10 -21.30 9.20
CA TRP A 164 6.67 -22.08 10.35
C TRP A 164 6.52 -23.57 10.04
N LEU A 165 6.09 -23.92 8.83
CA LEU A 165 6.03 -25.30 8.36
C LEU A 165 7.45 -25.90 8.30
N LYS A 166 8.38 -25.20 7.64
CA LYS A 166 9.79 -25.64 7.51
C LYS A 166 10.52 -25.76 8.84
N SER A 167 10.13 -24.96 9.83
CA SER A 167 10.69 -25.00 11.19
C SER A 167 9.92 -25.93 12.14
N GLY A 168 8.91 -26.67 11.67
CA GLY A 168 8.15 -27.63 12.48
C GLY A 168 7.24 -26.98 13.53
N ARG A 169 6.89 -25.70 13.37
CA ARG A 169 6.13 -24.88 14.33
C ARG A 169 4.72 -24.52 13.90
N LEU A 170 4.35 -24.84 12.65
CA LEU A 170 3.05 -24.44 12.08
C LEU A 170 1.87 -24.95 12.93
N ALA A 171 1.95 -26.19 13.46
CA ALA A 171 0.87 -26.77 14.24
C ALA A 171 0.59 -26.04 15.57
N GLN A 172 1.58 -25.30 16.09
CA GLN A 172 1.49 -24.54 17.33
C GLN A 172 1.03 -23.09 17.09
N ILE A 173 0.93 -22.66 15.82
CA ILE A 173 0.61 -21.29 15.44
C ILE A 173 -0.74 -21.26 14.73
N ASN A 174 -1.75 -20.74 15.43
CA ASN A 174 -3.06 -20.47 14.85
C ASN A 174 -2.98 -19.25 13.94
N THR A 175 -2.96 -19.49 12.63
CA THR A 175 -2.92 -18.43 11.62
C THR A 175 -4.33 -18.06 11.18
N GLN A 176 -4.68 -16.78 11.27
CA GLN A 176 -5.98 -16.27 10.85
C GLN A 176 -5.84 -15.11 9.87
N PHE A 177 -6.65 -15.12 8.82
CA PHE A 177 -6.71 -14.05 7.82
C PHE A 177 -8.03 -13.31 7.91
N TYR A 178 -7.98 -12.07 8.38
CA TYR A 178 -9.12 -11.17 8.48
C TYR A 178 -9.22 -10.29 7.25
N ASN A 179 -10.22 -10.53 6.42
CA ASN A 179 -10.48 -9.78 5.21
C ASN A 179 -11.81 -9.02 5.35
N ALA A 180 -11.78 -7.70 5.12
CA ALA A 180 -12.98 -6.89 5.12
C ALA A 180 -13.94 -7.23 3.97
N GLY A 181 -13.43 -7.81 2.88
CA GLY A 181 -14.23 -8.30 1.76
C GLY A 181 -14.85 -9.67 2.00
N GLY A 182 -15.79 -10.05 1.13
CA GLY A 182 -16.52 -11.33 1.20
C GLY A 182 -15.85 -12.51 0.50
N VAL A 183 -14.70 -12.31 -0.17
CA VAL A 183 -14.03 -13.35 -0.98
C VAL A 183 -12.51 -13.32 -0.79
N LEU A 184 -11.85 -14.45 -1.03
CA LEU A 184 -10.38 -14.58 -0.89
C LEU A 184 -9.62 -13.73 -1.90
N PHE A 185 -10.07 -13.69 -3.15
CA PHE A 185 -9.43 -12.93 -4.22
C PHE A 185 -10.46 -12.46 -5.25
N GLY A 186 -10.20 -11.32 -5.88
CA GLY A 186 -11.17 -10.67 -6.79
C GLY A 186 -11.36 -11.36 -8.14
N VAL A 187 -10.48 -12.31 -8.50
CA VAL A 187 -10.57 -13.09 -9.74
C VAL A 187 -10.67 -14.57 -9.38
N ALA A 188 -11.82 -15.19 -9.72
CA ALA A 188 -12.19 -16.52 -9.29
C ALA A 188 -11.19 -17.61 -9.70
N ASP A 189 -10.58 -17.49 -10.88
CA ASP A 189 -9.65 -18.49 -11.43
C ASP A 189 -8.41 -18.73 -10.56
N TYR A 190 -7.99 -17.74 -9.75
CA TYR A 190 -6.86 -17.91 -8.84
C TYR A 190 -7.26 -18.53 -7.50
N VAL A 191 -8.55 -18.50 -7.13
CA VAL A 191 -9.03 -18.95 -5.81
C VAL A 191 -8.72 -20.43 -5.55
N PRO A 192 -8.95 -21.39 -6.48
CA PRO A 192 -8.61 -22.79 -6.25
C PRO A 192 -7.13 -23.01 -5.93
N ALA A 193 -6.23 -22.26 -6.57
CA ALA A 193 -4.79 -22.37 -6.30
C ALA A 193 -4.43 -21.79 -4.92
N LEU A 194 -5.03 -20.66 -4.54
CA LEU A 194 -4.83 -20.05 -3.22
C LEU A 194 -5.38 -20.95 -2.10
N MET A 195 -6.54 -21.57 -2.30
CA MET A 195 -7.16 -22.46 -1.33
C MET A 195 -6.28 -23.68 -1.00
N LYS A 196 -5.52 -24.22 -1.96
CA LYS A 196 -4.53 -25.28 -1.68
C LYS A 196 -3.53 -24.88 -0.61
N TYR A 197 -3.10 -23.61 -0.59
CA TYR A 197 -2.20 -23.09 0.45
C TYR A 197 -2.93 -22.77 1.76
N VAL A 198 -4.16 -22.27 1.68
CA VAL A 198 -5.01 -22.07 2.86
C VAL A 198 -5.19 -23.40 3.60
N GLU A 199 -5.55 -24.46 2.89
CA GLU A 199 -5.72 -25.81 3.44
C GLU A 199 -4.40 -26.38 3.94
N ARG A 200 -3.33 -26.31 3.13
CA ARG A 200 -1.99 -26.80 3.51
C ARG A 200 -1.48 -26.15 4.80
N TYR A 201 -1.77 -24.87 5.01
CA TYR A 201 -1.32 -24.12 6.18
C TYR A 201 -2.35 -24.05 7.30
N ALA A 202 -3.51 -24.71 7.13
CA ALA A 202 -4.63 -24.66 8.07
C ALA A 202 -5.03 -23.22 8.46
N ILE A 203 -5.03 -22.31 7.49
CA ILE A 203 -5.35 -20.90 7.71
C ILE A 203 -6.86 -20.73 7.94
N ASP A 204 -7.22 -20.08 9.04
CA ASP A 204 -8.60 -19.73 9.36
C ASP A 204 -8.99 -18.42 8.66
N LEU A 205 -9.86 -18.51 7.66
CA LEU A 205 -10.32 -17.36 6.89
C LEU A 205 -11.52 -16.67 7.57
N LYS A 206 -11.39 -15.37 7.84
CA LYS A 206 -12.42 -14.51 8.43
C LYS A 206 -12.82 -13.42 7.43
N PHE A 207 -13.86 -13.67 6.65
CA PHE A 207 -14.43 -12.69 5.70
C PHE A 207 -15.38 -11.71 6.37
N SER A 208 -15.60 -10.56 5.73
CA SER A 208 -16.44 -9.47 6.24
C SER A 208 -15.99 -8.93 7.60
N HIS A 209 -14.70 -9.04 7.94
CA HIS A 209 -14.14 -8.49 9.17
C HIS A 209 -13.16 -7.36 8.86
N ARG A 210 -13.45 -6.16 9.37
CA ARG A 210 -12.61 -4.98 9.21
C ARG A 210 -11.95 -4.63 10.52
N LEU A 211 -10.62 -4.59 10.56
CA LEU A 211 -9.85 -4.11 11.71
C LEU A 211 -10.16 -2.62 11.96
N VAL A 212 -10.48 -2.27 13.20
CA VAL A 212 -10.84 -0.89 13.61
C VAL A 212 -10.04 -0.35 14.77
N ALA A 213 -9.50 -1.21 15.65
CA ALA A 213 -8.64 -0.79 16.74
C ALA A 213 -7.59 -1.86 17.08
N VAL A 214 -6.47 -1.43 17.65
CA VAL A 214 -5.42 -2.30 18.16
C VAL A 214 -4.97 -1.79 19.53
N ASP A 215 -5.17 -2.62 20.55
CA ASP A 215 -4.56 -2.48 21.86
C ASP A 215 -3.27 -3.32 21.88
N GLY A 216 -2.15 -2.64 21.59
CA GLY A 216 -0.82 -3.24 21.54
C GLY A 216 -0.40 -3.90 22.86
N PRO A 217 -0.35 -3.15 23.98
CA PRO A 217 0.02 -3.70 25.29
C PRO A 217 -0.88 -4.86 25.74
N GLY A 218 -2.19 -4.76 25.50
CA GLY A 218 -3.17 -5.82 25.78
C GLY A 218 -3.21 -6.93 24.73
N LYS A 219 -2.40 -6.84 23.67
CA LYS A 219 -2.29 -7.84 22.59
C LYS A 219 -3.63 -8.20 21.96
N ARG A 220 -4.46 -7.17 21.70
CA ARG A 220 -5.85 -7.35 21.27
C ARG A 220 -6.16 -6.51 20.04
N ALA A 221 -6.73 -7.14 19.03
CA ALA A 221 -7.22 -6.51 17.82
C ALA A 221 -8.76 -6.51 17.82
N THR A 222 -9.36 -5.38 17.49
CA THR A 222 -10.82 -5.21 17.44
C THR A 222 -11.28 -5.07 16.01
N PHE A 223 -12.25 -5.89 15.62
CA PHE A 223 -12.82 -5.96 14.28
C PHE A 223 -14.29 -5.62 14.32
N ILE A 224 -14.78 -4.98 13.26
CA ILE A 224 -16.21 -4.95 12.94
C ILE A 224 -16.49 -6.06 11.93
N ARG A 225 -17.35 -6.99 12.31
CA ARG A 225 -17.84 -8.07 11.43
C ARG A 225 -19.21 -7.69 10.89
N THR A 226 -19.36 -7.66 9.57
CA THR A 226 -20.67 -7.51 8.92
C THR A 226 -21.28 -8.88 8.65
N GLN A 227 -22.50 -9.08 9.13
CA GLN A 227 -23.27 -10.31 8.97
C GLN A 227 -24.03 -10.34 7.64
N ALA A 228 -24.57 -11.49 7.27
CA ALA A 228 -25.30 -11.68 6.01
C ALA A 228 -26.59 -10.83 5.92
N ASP A 229 -27.18 -10.48 7.07
CA ASP A 229 -28.36 -9.60 7.16
C ASP A 229 -28.01 -8.11 7.15
N GLY A 230 -26.73 -7.76 7.00
CA GLY A 230 -26.24 -6.38 7.01
C GLY A 230 -26.01 -5.80 8.41
N SER A 231 -26.39 -6.50 9.48
CA SER A 231 -26.04 -6.09 10.84
C SER A 231 -24.54 -6.21 11.07
N SER A 232 -24.01 -5.49 12.06
CA SER A 232 -22.59 -5.52 12.39
C SER A 232 -22.39 -5.78 13.88
N GLU A 233 -21.36 -6.57 14.19
CA GLU A 233 -20.92 -6.85 15.55
C GLU A 233 -19.44 -6.53 15.74
N THR A 234 -19.07 -6.21 16.98
CA THR A 234 -17.67 -6.01 17.38
C THR A 234 -17.08 -7.34 17.85
N VAL A 235 -15.95 -7.74 17.27
CA VAL A 235 -15.24 -8.96 17.61
C VAL A 235 -13.83 -8.61 18.05
N GLU A 236 -13.43 -9.07 19.23
CA GLU A 236 -12.07 -8.90 19.74
C GLU A 236 -11.28 -10.20 19.59
N GLN A 237 -10.01 -10.09 19.19
CA GLN A 237 -9.12 -11.23 19.02
C GLN A 237 -7.75 -10.95 19.61
N SER A 238 -7.29 -11.81 20.52
CA SER A 238 -5.91 -11.75 21.04
C SER A 238 -4.89 -12.20 20.01
N PHE A 239 -3.67 -11.67 20.02
CA PHE A 239 -2.62 -12.02 19.07
C PHE A 239 -1.23 -12.05 19.70
N GLU A 240 -0.36 -12.92 19.19
CA GLU A 240 1.08 -12.83 19.44
C GLU A 240 1.77 -12.00 18.36
N MET A 241 1.29 -12.14 17.13
CA MET A 241 1.71 -11.38 15.95
C MET A 241 0.50 -10.84 15.21
N LEU A 242 0.54 -9.57 14.81
CA LEU A 242 -0.46 -8.92 13.98
C LEU A 242 0.23 -8.20 12.81
N HIS A 243 0.07 -8.72 11.59
CA HIS A 243 0.48 -8.03 10.37
C HIS A 243 -0.70 -7.23 9.81
N VAL A 244 -0.63 -5.91 9.95
CA VAL A 244 -1.70 -4.98 9.57
C VAL A 244 -1.50 -4.46 8.15
N VAL A 245 -2.61 -4.31 7.43
CA VAL A 245 -2.68 -3.46 6.24
C VAL A 245 -3.69 -2.34 6.52
N PRO A 246 -3.26 -1.06 6.54
CA PRO A 246 -4.15 0.04 6.84
C PRO A 246 -5.03 0.37 5.63
N PRO A 247 -6.20 1.01 5.84
CA PRO A 247 -6.93 1.66 4.75
C PRO A 247 -6.00 2.56 3.92
N GLN A 248 -6.26 2.63 2.63
CA GLN A 248 -5.44 3.39 1.69
C GLN A 248 -6.30 4.39 0.96
N ILE A 249 -5.76 5.59 0.80
CA ILE A 249 -6.53 6.73 0.37
C ILE A 249 -5.72 7.64 -0.55
N ALA A 250 -6.41 8.44 -1.37
CA ALA A 250 -5.75 9.47 -2.17
C ALA A 250 -4.99 10.45 -1.26
N PRO A 251 -3.80 10.94 -1.69
CA PRO A 251 -3.07 11.97 -0.96
C PRO A 251 -3.91 13.24 -0.76
N ASP A 252 -3.70 13.94 0.36
CA ASP A 252 -4.58 15.06 0.75
C ASP A 252 -4.61 16.17 -0.29
N PHE A 253 -3.44 16.54 -0.82
CA PHE A 253 -3.29 17.56 -1.86
C PHE A 253 -3.93 17.19 -3.20
N ILE A 254 -4.23 15.90 -3.43
CA ILE A 254 -5.01 15.43 -4.58
C ILE A 254 -6.50 15.53 -4.26
N ARG A 255 -6.92 14.98 -3.12
CA ARG A 255 -8.33 14.97 -2.70
C ARG A 255 -8.93 16.37 -2.61
N SER A 256 -8.14 17.36 -2.18
CA SER A 256 -8.56 18.75 -2.11
C SER A 256 -8.39 19.53 -3.42
N SER A 257 -7.97 18.87 -4.51
CA SER A 257 -7.66 19.54 -5.77
C SER A 257 -8.82 19.47 -6.77
N PRO A 258 -8.81 20.37 -7.79
CA PRO A 258 -9.75 20.28 -8.91
C PRO A 258 -9.57 19.04 -9.81
N LEU A 259 -8.54 18.22 -9.57
CA LEU A 259 -8.25 17.02 -10.36
C LEU A 259 -8.93 15.76 -9.81
N ALA A 260 -9.55 15.85 -8.63
CA ALA A 260 -10.14 14.70 -7.96
C ALA A 260 -11.59 14.45 -8.39
N ASP A 261 -11.96 13.17 -8.45
CA ASP A 261 -13.34 12.73 -8.48
C ASP A 261 -14.00 12.83 -7.10
N ALA A 262 -15.27 12.41 -7.01
CA ALA A 262 -16.04 12.46 -5.76
C ALA A 262 -15.46 11.57 -4.64
N ALA A 263 -14.65 10.56 -4.96
CA ALA A 263 -13.98 9.70 -4.00
C ALA A 263 -12.57 10.20 -3.62
N GLY A 264 -12.08 11.25 -4.28
CA GLY A 264 -10.81 11.92 -4.01
C GLY A 264 -9.65 11.48 -4.90
N TRP A 265 -9.86 10.59 -5.86
CA TRP A 265 -8.82 10.07 -6.76
C TRP A 265 -8.74 10.90 -8.04
N VAL A 266 -7.60 10.88 -8.74
CA VAL A 266 -7.49 11.65 -10.00
C VAL A 266 -8.49 11.14 -11.03
N ASP A 267 -9.35 12.02 -11.54
CA ASP A 267 -10.45 11.65 -12.43
C ASP A 267 -10.01 11.48 -13.89
N VAL A 268 -9.71 10.24 -14.28
CA VAL A 268 -9.23 9.92 -15.61
C VAL A 268 -10.20 9.04 -16.39
N ASP A 269 -10.09 9.11 -17.71
CA ASP A 269 -10.63 8.09 -18.59
C ASP A 269 -9.75 6.82 -18.51
N PRO A 270 -10.32 5.63 -18.21
CA PRO A 270 -9.53 4.42 -17.98
C PRO A 270 -8.85 3.87 -19.24
N ALA A 271 -9.30 4.24 -20.44
CA ALA A 271 -8.70 3.76 -21.68
C ALA A 271 -7.50 4.63 -22.13
N THR A 272 -7.52 5.91 -21.79
CA THR A 272 -6.51 6.89 -22.24
C THR A 272 -5.64 7.45 -21.12
N LEU A 273 -6.05 7.30 -19.86
CA LEU A 273 -5.46 7.89 -18.66
C LEU A 273 -5.40 9.42 -18.67
N LYS A 274 -6.12 10.04 -19.60
CA LYS A 274 -6.31 11.49 -19.69
C LYS A 274 -7.36 11.93 -18.69
N HIS A 275 -7.13 13.06 -18.04
CA HIS A 275 -8.11 13.66 -17.16
C HIS A 275 -9.40 13.99 -17.92
N ARG A 276 -10.57 13.68 -17.33
CA ARG A 276 -11.86 13.83 -18.02
C ARG A 276 -12.18 15.27 -18.40
N GLN A 277 -11.74 16.23 -17.58
CA GLN A 277 -12.03 17.66 -17.77
C GLN A 277 -10.86 18.47 -18.37
N PHE A 278 -9.62 18.02 -18.21
CA PHE A 278 -8.43 18.81 -18.54
C PHE A 278 -7.58 18.08 -19.56
N ALA A 279 -7.63 18.53 -20.82
CA ALA A 279 -7.10 17.78 -21.95
C ALA A 279 -5.58 17.56 -21.95
N ASN A 280 -4.84 18.37 -21.21
CA ASN A 280 -3.38 18.33 -21.06
C ASN A 280 -2.93 17.76 -19.70
N VAL A 281 -3.84 17.13 -18.95
CA VAL A 281 -3.54 16.47 -17.68
C VAL A 281 -3.77 14.97 -17.83
N HIS A 282 -2.85 14.17 -17.31
CA HIS A 282 -2.93 12.71 -17.26
C HIS A 282 -2.68 12.23 -15.82
N GLY A 283 -3.30 11.13 -15.43
CA GLY A 283 -3.08 10.48 -14.14
C GLY A 283 -2.49 9.08 -14.32
N LEU A 284 -1.53 8.67 -13.49
CA LEU A 284 -0.93 7.33 -13.58
C LEU A 284 -0.72 6.68 -12.21
N GLY A 285 -0.91 5.36 -12.16
CA GLY A 285 -0.64 4.52 -11.00
C GLY A 285 -1.68 4.68 -9.89
N ASP A 286 -1.30 4.33 -8.65
CA ASP A 286 -2.21 4.19 -7.51
C ASP A 286 -3.08 5.42 -7.16
N VAL A 287 -2.85 6.58 -7.79
CA VAL A 287 -3.62 7.81 -7.55
C VAL A 287 -4.90 7.90 -8.40
N THR A 288 -5.03 7.07 -9.44
CA THR A 288 -6.15 7.14 -10.40
C THR A 288 -7.37 6.36 -9.92
N ASN A 289 -8.55 6.71 -10.47
CA ASN A 289 -9.82 6.04 -10.17
C ASN A 289 -10.12 4.80 -11.04
N THR A 290 -9.07 4.12 -11.51
CA THR A 290 -9.13 3.01 -12.48
C THR A 290 -8.93 1.65 -11.84
#